data_AF-A0A7Y6RDT1-F1
#
_entry.id   AF-A0A7Y6RDT1-F1
#
_cell.length_a   1.000
_cell.length_b   1.000
_cell.length_c   1.000
_cell.angle_alpha   90.00
_cell.angle_beta   90.00
_cell.angle_gamma   90.00
#
_symmetry.space_group_name_H-M   'P 1'
#
loop_
_entity.id
_entity.type
_entity.pdbx_description
1 polymer ?
#
loop_
_entity_poly.entity_id
_entity_poly.type
_entity_poly.pdbx_seq_one_letter_code
_entity_poly.pdbx_strand_id
1 'polypeptide(L)'
;MSLKGLLGSIDTEALRGAVSKGAPLLGSLIGTPATGAAIGMIAKALGTDANPDAITQMLERDPEATAKLQLLENEHQQTLSRMVLEAESVRLAEVNKTMRAEAASNDAYVRRWRPTYGYLTAAAWFIQMTGFTVILGVVAFRNPSELAAVVGALGVVLSALLGLWSIALAVLGINVHKRSQDKQVAAGQAPKAGFMDAVVKRVGG
;
A
#
# COMPACT_ATOMS: atom_id res chain seq x y z
N MET A 1 7.76 -23.16 11.86
CA MET A 1 9.03 -23.09 11.10
C MET A 1 8.75 -22.29 9.84
N SER A 2 9.20 -21.04 9.78
CA SER A 2 8.83 -20.11 8.70
C SER A 2 9.48 -20.55 7.38
N LEU A 3 8.72 -20.53 6.28
CA LEU A 3 9.19 -20.80 4.90
C LEU A 3 10.39 -19.93 4.48
N LYS A 4 10.68 -18.84 5.22
CA LYS A 4 11.92 -18.06 5.10
C LYS A 4 13.20 -18.84 5.46
N GLY A 5 13.11 -19.92 6.24
CA GLY A 5 14.27 -20.69 6.69
C GLY A 5 14.72 -21.82 5.75
N LEU A 6 13.95 -22.15 4.71
CA LEU A 6 14.21 -23.30 3.83
C LEU A 6 14.60 -22.91 2.39
N LEU A 7 14.49 -21.63 2.02
CA LEU A 7 14.82 -21.13 0.69
C LEU A 7 15.82 -19.98 0.79
N GLY A 8 17.11 -20.31 0.92
CA GLY A 8 18.22 -19.55 0.31
C GLY A 8 18.35 -18.04 0.54
N SER A 9 17.77 -17.45 1.60
CA SER A 9 18.02 -16.05 1.98
C SER A 9 19.39 -15.86 2.66
N ILE A 10 20.39 -16.67 2.25
CA ILE A 10 21.70 -16.81 2.88
C ILE A 10 22.53 -15.56 2.58
N ASP A 11 22.94 -14.86 3.63
CA ASP A 11 24.00 -13.86 3.75
C ASP A 11 24.02 -12.61 2.84
N THR A 12 23.08 -12.41 1.93
CA THR A 12 23.07 -11.21 1.09
C THR A 12 22.78 -9.92 1.86
N GLU A 13 22.04 -9.98 2.97
CA GLU A 13 21.74 -8.80 3.80
C GLU A 13 22.96 -8.39 4.66
N ALA A 14 23.63 -9.38 5.25
CA ALA A 14 24.88 -9.18 5.98
C ALA A 14 25.97 -8.64 5.05
N LEU A 15 26.11 -9.25 3.86
CA LEU A 15 27.00 -8.78 2.81
C LEU A 15 26.69 -7.34 2.39
N ARG A 16 25.41 -7.01 2.13
CA ARG A 16 25.00 -5.63 1.81
C ARG A 16 25.47 -4.66 2.88
N GLY A 17 25.22 -4.98 4.15
CA GLY A 17 25.63 -4.15 5.28
C GLY A 17 27.15 -3.98 5.38
N ALA A 18 27.93 -5.04 5.14
CA ALA A 18 29.39 -4.98 5.16
C ALA A 18 29.95 -4.14 4.00
N VAL A 19 29.49 -4.39 2.77
CA VAL A 19 29.94 -3.67 1.57
C VAL A 19 29.54 -2.19 1.61
N SER A 20 28.33 -1.88 2.09
CA SER A 20 27.81 -0.49 2.10
C SER A 20 28.59 0.45 3.01
N LYS A 21 29.39 -0.07 3.96
CA LYS A 21 30.26 0.75 4.83
C LYS A 21 31.44 1.36 4.06
N GLY A 22 31.94 0.68 3.03
CA GLY A 22 33.08 1.14 2.22
C GLY A 22 32.72 1.55 0.80
N ALA A 23 31.67 0.94 0.24
CA ALA A 23 31.22 1.15 -1.13
C ALA A 23 29.67 1.14 -1.21
N PRO A 24 29.02 2.28 -0.90
CA PRO A 24 27.57 2.42 -0.89
C PRO A 24 26.85 2.05 -2.20
N LEU A 25 27.37 2.42 -3.37
CA LEU A 25 26.74 2.09 -4.66
C LEU A 25 26.80 0.58 -4.93
N LEU A 26 27.95 -0.05 -4.68
CA LEU A 26 28.09 -1.51 -4.79
C LEU A 26 27.16 -2.23 -3.82
N GLY A 27 27.04 -1.74 -2.59
CA GLY A 27 26.09 -2.26 -1.60
C GLY A 27 24.64 -2.12 -2.04
N SER A 28 24.26 -0.98 -2.63
CA SER A 28 22.89 -0.71 -3.08
C SER A 28 22.41 -1.64 -4.21
N LEU A 29 23.33 -2.21 -4.99
CA LEU A 29 23.02 -3.19 -6.03
C LEU A 29 22.69 -4.58 -5.47
N ILE A 30 23.12 -4.88 -4.23
CA ILE A 30 22.86 -6.16 -3.57
C ILE A 30 21.41 -6.21 -3.08
N GLY A 31 20.67 -7.24 -3.51
CA GLY A 31 19.21 -7.40 -3.38
C GLY A 31 18.37 -6.66 -4.42
N THR A 32 19.02 -6.15 -5.47
CA THR A 32 18.34 -5.73 -6.71
C THR A 32 18.53 -6.80 -7.80
N PRO A 33 17.86 -6.71 -8.96
CA PRO A 33 18.14 -7.60 -10.08
C PRO A 33 19.63 -7.65 -10.51
N ALA A 34 20.42 -6.62 -10.17
CA ALA A 34 21.86 -6.55 -10.46
C ALA A 34 22.75 -7.25 -9.43
N THR A 35 22.19 -7.93 -8.42
CA THR A 35 22.95 -8.55 -7.31
C THR A 35 24.08 -9.46 -7.78
N GLY A 36 23.84 -10.32 -8.77
CA GLY A 36 24.86 -11.25 -9.28
C GLY A 36 26.05 -10.53 -9.92
N ALA A 37 25.80 -9.43 -10.64
CA ALA A 37 26.85 -8.61 -11.24
C ALA A 37 27.67 -7.88 -10.16
N ALA A 38 27.01 -7.34 -9.13
CA ALA A 38 27.67 -6.71 -7.99
C ALA A 38 28.58 -7.70 -7.22
N ILE A 39 28.07 -8.89 -6.89
CA ILE A 39 28.86 -9.94 -6.22
C ILE A 39 30.07 -10.34 -7.08
N GLY A 40 29.89 -10.50 -8.40
CA GLY A 40 30.98 -10.83 -9.31
C GLY A 40 32.07 -9.75 -9.39
N MET A 41 31.69 -8.47 -9.42
CA MET A 41 32.66 -7.34 -9.40
C MET A 41 33.43 -7.30 -8.09
N ILE A 42 32.75 -7.47 -6.96
CA ILE A 42 33.34 -7.46 -5.63
C ILE A 42 34.32 -8.64 -5.47
N ALA A 43 33.89 -9.85 -5.84
CA ALA A 43 34.72 -11.06 -5.77
C ALA A 43 35.99 -10.92 -6.61
N LYS A 44 35.86 -10.38 -7.84
CA LYS A 44 37.01 -10.15 -8.72
C LYS A 44 37.99 -9.12 -8.16
N ALA A 45 37.49 -8.06 -7.54
CA ALA A 45 38.35 -7.02 -6.95
C ALA A 45 39.07 -7.49 -5.68
N LEU A 46 38.43 -8.37 -4.89
CA LEU A 46 39.00 -8.93 -3.67
C LEU A 46 39.80 -10.22 -3.90
N GLY A 47 39.73 -10.81 -5.09
CA GLY A 47 40.38 -12.08 -5.41
C GLY A 47 39.77 -13.28 -4.67
N THR A 48 38.49 -13.21 -4.32
CA THR A 48 37.77 -14.26 -3.60
C THR A 48 36.80 -14.99 -4.51
N ASP A 49 36.23 -16.09 -4.01
CA ASP A 49 35.10 -16.73 -4.66
C ASP A 49 33.88 -15.78 -4.72
N ALA A 50 33.07 -15.92 -5.77
CA ALA A 50 31.84 -15.15 -5.98
C ALA A 50 30.68 -15.66 -5.10
N ASN A 51 30.94 -15.83 -3.80
CA ASN A 51 30.00 -16.27 -2.78
C ASN A 51 29.86 -15.19 -1.68
N PRO A 52 28.64 -14.77 -1.29
CA PRO A 52 28.42 -13.83 -0.19
C PRO A 52 29.21 -14.11 1.09
N ASP A 53 29.31 -15.37 1.50
CA ASP A 53 29.98 -15.74 2.75
C ASP A 53 31.49 -15.53 2.66
N ALA A 54 32.09 -15.89 1.52
CA ALA A 54 33.53 -15.76 1.28
C ALA A 54 33.94 -14.28 1.22
N ILE A 55 33.12 -13.44 0.59
CA ILE A 55 33.33 -12.00 0.51
C ILE A 55 33.17 -11.36 1.90
N THR A 56 32.14 -11.74 2.65
CA THR A 56 31.89 -11.19 3.99
C THR A 56 33.03 -11.56 4.94
N GLN A 57 33.49 -12.81 4.92
CA GLN A 57 34.65 -13.26 5.71
C GLN A 57 35.94 -12.53 5.31
N MET A 58 36.13 -12.23 4.01
CA MET A 58 37.27 -11.44 3.56
C MET A 58 37.21 -10.00 4.09
N LEU A 59 36.04 -9.37 4.05
CA LEU A 59 35.83 -8.01 4.56
C LEU A 59 36.01 -7.92 6.09
N GLU A 60 35.71 -8.99 6.82
CA GLU A 60 35.94 -9.06 8.27
C GLU A 60 37.41 -9.31 8.63
N ARG A 61 38.13 -10.08 7.83
CA ARG A 61 39.53 -10.46 8.09
C ARG A 61 40.54 -9.41 7.63
N ASP A 62 40.25 -8.70 6.54
CA ASP A 62 41.16 -7.75 5.92
C ASP A 62 40.56 -6.33 5.89
N PRO A 63 41.03 -5.41 6.75
CA PRO A 63 40.64 -4.01 6.70
C PRO A 63 40.97 -3.33 5.36
N GLU A 64 41.99 -3.79 4.62
CA GLU A 64 42.33 -3.26 3.30
C GLU A 64 41.31 -3.64 2.21
N ALA A 65 40.55 -4.72 2.40
CA ALA A 65 39.49 -5.12 1.49
C ALA A 65 38.43 -4.02 1.34
N THR A 66 38.10 -3.34 2.44
CA THR A 66 37.13 -2.22 2.42
C THR A 66 37.67 -1.03 1.61
N ALA A 67 38.96 -0.71 1.75
CA ALA A 67 39.60 0.34 0.96
C ALA A 67 39.66 0.01 -0.54
N LYS A 68 39.90 -1.27 -0.89
CA LYS A 68 39.85 -1.75 -2.29
C LYS A 68 38.45 -1.60 -2.90
N LEU A 69 37.39 -1.88 -2.13
CA LEU A 69 36.01 -1.67 -2.61
C LEU A 69 35.69 -0.19 -2.80
N GLN A 70 36.16 0.67 -1.90
CA GLN A 70 35.99 2.11 -2.04
C GLN A 70 36.69 2.65 -3.31
N LEU A 71 37.90 2.16 -3.61
CA LEU A 71 38.61 2.49 -4.84
C LEU A 71 37.86 2.00 -6.08
N LEU A 72 37.39 0.75 -6.07
CA LEU A 72 36.60 0.18 -7.16
C LEU A 72 35.33 0.99 -7.43
N GLU A 73 34.64 1.43 -6.37
CA GLU A 73 33.46 2.27 -6.49
C GLU A 73 33.78 3.64 -7.07
N ASN A 74 34.88 4.26 -6.64
CA ASN A 74 35.33 5.54 -7.17
C ASN A 74 35.73 5.44 -8.66
N GLU A 75 36.42 4.37 -9.05
CA GLU A 75 36.84 4.13 -10.44
C GLU A 75 35.65 3.88 -11.38
N HIS A 76 34.59 3.23 -10.87
CA HIS A 76 33.43 2.85 -11.66
C HIS A 76 32.14 3.58 -11.28
N GLN A 77 32.23 4.72 -10.62
CA GLN A 77 31.09 5.44 -10.03
C GLN A 77 29.97 5.69 -11.06
N GLN A 78 30.32 6.12 -12.27
CA GLN A 78 29.36 6.40 -13.33
C GLN A 78 28.65 5.13 -13.83
N THR A 79 29.38 4.03 -13.98
CA THR A 79 28.83 2.74 -14.41
C THR A 79 27.94 2.15 -13.33
N LEU A 80 28.38 2.19 -12.06
CA LEU A 80 27.61 1.75 -10.91
C LEU A 80 26.31 2.55 -10.76
N SER A 81 26.38 3.87 -10.90
CA SER A 81 25.19 4.74 -10.86
C SER A 81 24.18 4.38 -11.95
N ARG A 82 24.64 4.08 -13.16
CA ARG A 82 23.77 3.61 -14.25
C ARG A 82 23.12 2.28 -13.92
N MET A 83 23.88 1.31 -13.40
CA MET A 83 23.33 0.02 -13.00
C MET A 83 22.28 0.14 -11.89
N VAL A 84 22.46 1.05 -10.93
CA VAL A 84 21.47 1.32 -9.88
C VAL A 84 20.18 1.87 -10.49
N LEU A 85 20.28 2.85 -11.39
CA LEU A 85 19.12 3.43 -12.06
C LEU A 85 18.39 2.41 -12.94
N GLU A 86 19.13 1.57 -13.67
CA GLU A 86 18.55 0.49 -14.49
C GLU A 86 17.83 -0.54 -13.61
N ALA A 87 18.46 -0.99 -12.52
CA ALA A 87 17.85 -1.92 -11.58
C ALA A 87 16.56 -1.36 -10.96
N GLU A 88 16.55 -0.08 -10.61
CA GLU A 88 15.36 0.59 -10.11
C GLU A 88 14.29 0.75 -11.18
N SER A 89 14.67 1.05 -12.42
CA SER A 89 13.73 1.15 -13.55
C SER A 89 13.04 -0.19 -13.83
N VAL A 90 13.77 -1.31 -13.76
CA VAL A 90 13.22 -2.65 -13.93
C VAL A 90 12.26 -2.97 -12.80
N ARG A 91 12.65 -2.67 -11.55
CA ARG A 91 11.79 -2.84 -10.38
C ARG A 91 10.48 -2.07 -10.52
N LEU A 92 10.56 -0.79 -10.88
CA LEU A 92 9.39 0.06 -11.10
C LEU A 92 8.53 -0.43 -12.27
N ALA A 93 9.14 -0.93 -13.35
CA ALA A 93 8.42 -1.49 -14.48
C ALA A 93 7.65 -2.76 -14.08
N GLU A 94 8.25 -3.62 -13.26
CA GLU A 94 7.62 -4.84 -12.76
C GLU A 94 6.45 -4.52 -11.81
N VAL A 95 6.63 -3.58 -10.88
CA VAL A 95 5.56 -3.07 -10.01
C VAL A 95 4.43 -2.45 -10.84
N ASN A 96 4.74 -1.64 -11.85
CA ASN A 96 3.72 -1.09 -12.72
C ASN A 96 2.99 -2.17 -13.52
N LYS A 97 3.71 -3.21 -13.96
CA LYS A 97 3.11 -4.34 -14.68
C LYS A 97 2.12 -5.09 -13.78
N THR A 98 2.49 -5.38 -12.53
CA THR A 98 1.59 -6.06 -11.58
C THR A 98 0.39 -5.18 -11.23
N MET A 99 0.60 -3.89 -10.93
CA MET A 99 -0.50 -2.96 -10.68
C MET A 99 -1.45 -2.84 -11.88
N ARG A 100 -0.92 -2.78 -13.11
CA ARG A 100 -1.75 -2.74 -14.32
C ARG A 100 -2.49 -4.05 -14.56
N ALA A 101 -1.87 -5.19 -14.27
CA ALA A 101 -2.52 -6.49 -14.35
C ALA A 101 -3.65 -6.61 -13.31
N GLU A 102 -3.45 -6.13 -12.09
CA GLU A 102 -4.48 -6.06 -11.06
C GLU A 102 -5.60 -5.08 -11.43
N ALA A 103 -5.25 -3.89 -11.93
CA ALA A 103 -6.24 -2.91 -12.38
C ALA A 103 -7.04 -3.39 -13.61
N ALA A 104 -6.42 -4.18 -14.49
CA ALA A 104 -7.07 -4.82 -15.63
C ALA A 104 -7.81 -6.12 -15.25
N SER A 105 -7.64 -6.61 -14.02
CA SER A 105 -8.35 -7.79 -13.54
C SER A 105 -9.84 -7.48 -13.50
N ASN A 106 -10.59 -8.14 -14.37
CA ASN A 106 -12.03 -7.91 -14.58
C ASN A 106 -12.92 -8.56 -13.52
N ASP A 107 -12.38 -8.88 -12.34
CA ASP A 107 -13.10 -9.60 -11.29
C ASP A 107 -14.41 -8.88 -10.94
N ALA A 108 -15.52 -9.59 -11.20
CA ALA A 108 -16.85 -9.08 -10.98
C ALA A 108 -17.11 -8.80 -9.49
N TYR A 109 -16.49 -9.53 -8.58
CA TYR A 109 -16.63 -9.31 -7.14
C TYR A 109 -16.00 -7.98 -6.72
N VAL A 110 -14.74 -7.74 -7.14
CA VAL A 110 -14.00 -6.50 -6.85
C VAL A 110 -14.63 -5.27 -7.52
N ARG A 111 -15.24 -5.43 -8.70
CA ARG A 111 -15.94 -4.33 -9.36
C ARG A 111 -17.28 -3.99 -8.71
N ARG A 112 -18.01 -4.99 -8.20
CA ARG A 112 -19.40 -4.83 -7.74
C ARG A 112 -19.51 -4.49 -6.26
N TRP A 113 -18.52 -4.79 -5.41
CA TRP A 113 -18.65 -4.52 -3.97
C TRP A 113 -18.93 -3.04 -3.64
N ARG A 114 -18.27 -2.07 -4.31
CA ARG A 114 -18.48 -0.63 -4.06
C ARG A 114 -19.94 -0.22 -4.35
N PRO A 115 -20.52 -0.52 -5.54
CA PRO A 115 -21.94 -0.31 -5.79
C PRO A 115 -22.86 -1.10 -4.84
N THR A 116 -22.57 -2.38 -4.59
CA THR A 116 -23.39 -3.26 -3.75
C THR A 116 -23.50 -2.73 -2.33
N TYR A 117 -22.42 -2.22 -1.76
CA TYR A 117 -22.45 -1.58 -0.44
C TYR A 117 -23.46 -0.43 -0.41
N GLY A 118 -23.44 0.47 -1.40
CA GLY A 118 -24.40 1.56 -1.51
C GLY A 118 -25.85 1.10 -1.63
N TYR A 119 -26.13 0.08 -2.44
CA TYR A 119 -27.47 -0.49 -2.56
C TYR A 119 -27.95 -1.13 -1.26
N LEU A 120 -27.09 -1.88 -0.57
CA LEU A 120 -27.43 -2.51 0.71
C LEU A 120 -27.67 -1.46 1.80
N THR A 121 -26.86 -0.39 1.86
CA THR A 121 -27.07 0.72 2.79
C THR A 121 -28.42 1.41 2.52
N ALA A 122 -28.75 1.67 1.25
CA ALA A 122 -30.03 2.27 0.87
C ALA A 122 -31.23 1.36 1.19
N ALA A 123 -31.11 0.06 0.92
CA ALA A 123 -32.14 -0.93 1.24
C ALA A 123 -32.35 -1.06 2.76
N ALA A 124 -31.27 -1.13 3.54
CA ALA A 124 -31.35 -1.16 5.00
C ALA A 124 -32.03 0.10 5.56
N TRP A 125 -31.70 1.28 5.02
CA TRP A 125 -32.35 2.53 5.40
C TRP A 125 -33.85 2.53 5.08
N PHE A 126 -34.23 2.05 3.89
CA PHE A 126 -35.62 1.97 3.47
C PHE A 126 -36.43 1.00 4.35
N ILE A 127 -35.89 -0.19 4.62
CA ILE A 127 -36.51 -1.18 5.51
C ILE A 127 -36.70 -0.61 6.91
N GLN A 128 -35.67 0.06 7.43
CA GLN A 128 -35.72 0.65 8.77
C GLN A 128 -36.78 1.76 8.88
N MET A 129 -36.81 2.70 7.94
CA MET A 129 -37.80 3.78 7.93
C MET A 129 -39.22 3.23 7.78
N THR A 130 -39.41 2.25 6.89
CA THR A 130 -40.70 1.58 6.71
C THR A 130 -41.13 0.87 8.00
N GLY A 131 -40.21 0.15 8.66
CA GLY A 131 -40.48 -0.51 9.93
C GLY A 131 -40.96 0.46 11.02
N PHE A 132 -40.29 1.61 11.17
CA PHE A 132 -40.70 2.64 12.11
C PHE A 132 -42.06 3.24 11.77
N THR A 133 -42.33 3.56 10.50
CA THR A 133 -43.63 4.07 10.06
C THR A 133 -44.75 3.07 10.33
N VAL A 134 -44.53 1.78 10.05
CA VAL A 134 -45.52 0.73 10.31
C VAL A 134 -45.79 0.56 11.81
N ILE A 135 -44.74 0.52 12.64
CA ILE A 135 -44.88 0.40 14.10
C ILE A 135 -45.68 1.58 14.66
N LEU A 136 -45.28 2.81 14.31
CA LEU A 136 -45.97 4.02 14.77
C LEU A 136 -47.41 4.09 14.28
N GLY A 137 -47.66 3.73 13.02
CA GLY A 137 -49.00 3.67 12.46
C GLY A 137 -49.88 2.68 13.22
N VAL A 138 -49.41 1.44 13.41
CA VAL A 138 -50.16 0.40 14.12
C VAL A 138 -50.49 0.82 15.55
N VAL A 139 -49.53 1.37 16.28
CA VAL A 139 -49.74 1.84 17.66
C VAL A 139 -50.73 3.01 17.70
N ALA A 140 -50.60 3.97 16.78
CA ALA A 140 -51.51 5.12 16.73
C ALA A 140 -52.96 4.71 16.48
N PHE A 141 -53.22 3.69 15.66
CA PHE A 141 -54.59 3.24 15.35
C PHE A 141 -55.16 2.24 16.35
N ARG A 142 -54.33 1.35 16.92
CA ARG A 142 -54.81 0.27 17.82
C ARG A 142 -54.69 0.59 19.30
N ASN A 143 -53.59 1.24 19.71
CA ASN A 143 -53.26 1.51 21.11
C ASN A 143 -52.79 2.96 21.29
N PRO A 144 -53.65 3.97 21.03
CA PRO A 144 -53.22 5.37 20.99
C PRO A 144 -52.64 5.89 22.32
N SER A 145 -53.05 5.33 23.45
CA SER A 145 -52.51 5.65 24.77
C SER A 145 -51.03 5.27 24.95
N GLU A 146 -50.53 4.30 24.18
CA GLU A 146 -49.14 3.82 24.25
C GLU A 146 -48.20 4.59 23.31
N LEU A 147 -48.75 5.42 22.40
CA LEU A 147 -47.98 6.07 21.34
C LEU A 147 -46.82 6.90 21.88
N ALA A 148 -47.04 7.68 22.93
CA ALA A 148 -45.99 8.51 23.54
C ALA A 148 -44.83 7.66 24.09
N ALA A 149 -45.14 6.53 24.73
CA ALA A 149 -44.13 5.62 25.26
C ALA A 149 -43.31 4.96 24.13
N VAL A 150 -43.98 4.52 23.06
CA VAL A 150 -43.33 3.90 21.89
C VAL A 150 -42.44 4.91 21.15
N VAL A 151 -42.88 6.15 20.98
CA VAL A 151 -42.04 7.22 20.39
C VAL A 151 -40.79 7.47 21.24
N GLY A 152 -40.94 7.51 22.57
CA GLY A 152 -39.80 7.64 23.48
C GLY A 152 -38.80 6.48 23.34
N ALA A 153 -39.29 5.24 23.31
CA ALA A 153 -38.45 4.06 23.13
C ALA A 153 -37.74 4.06 21.76
N LEU A 154 -38.42 4.45 20.68
CA LEU A 154 -37.81 4.60 19.36
C LEU A 154 -36.71 5.68 19.36
N GLY A 155 -36.88 6.78 20.10
CA GLY A 155 -35.85 7.80 20.27
C GLY A 155 -34.56 7.26 20.91
N VAL A 156 -34.68 6.35 21.88
CA VAL A 156 -33.52 5.68 22.50
C VAL A 156 -32.82 4.75 21.50
N VAL A 157 -33.59 3.95 20.76
CA VAL A 157 -33.07 3.05 19.72
C VAL A 157 -32.35 3.82 18.62
N LEU A 158 -32.94 4.92 18.15
CA LEU A 158 -32.33 5.80 17.14
C LEU A 158 -31.01 6.39 17.64
N SER A 159 -30.98 6.87 18.89
CA SER A 159 -29.78 7.41 19.52
C SER A 159 -28.66 6.37 19.58
N ALA A 160 -28.97 5.12 19.94
CA ALA A 160 -28.00 4.03 19.99
C ALA A 160 -27.45 3.67 18.59
N LEU A 161 -28.26 3.82 17.54
CA LEU A 161 -27.87 3.50 16.17
C LEU A 161 -27.04 4.60 15.48
N LEU A 162 -26.96 5.81 16.05
CA LEU A 162 -26.23 6.94 15.46
C LEU A 162 -24.77 6.59 15.16
N GLY A 163 -24.07 5.93 16.09
CA GLY A 163 -22.66 5.57 15.91
C GLY A 163 -22.45 4.62 14.73
N LEU A 164 -23.28 3.58 14.64
CA LEU A 164 -23.23 2.59 13.56
C LEU A 164 -23.51 3.23 12.20
N TRP A 165 -24.57 4.05 12.11
CA TRP A 165 -24.93 4.73 10.85
C TRP A 165 -23.93 5.81 10.45
N SER A 166 -23.32 6.51 11.40
CA SER A 166 -22.29 7.51 11.12
C SER A 166 -21.10 6.88 10.41
N ILE A 167 -20.63 5.73 10.90
CA ILE A 167 -19.55 4.97 10.26
C ILE A 167 -20.00 4.48 8.87
N ALA A 168 -21.19 3.87 8.79
CA ALA A 168 -21.68 3.32 7.53
C ALA A 168 -21.81 4.38 6.42
N LEU A 169 -22.33 5.57 6.76
CA LEU A 169 -22.48 6.70 5.85
C LEU A 169 -21.15 7.37 5.52
N ALA A 170 -20.20 7.42 6.45
CA ALA A 170 -18.84 7.91 6.17
C ALA A 170 -18.14 7.02 5.13
N VAL A 171 -18.22 5.69 5.30
CA VAL A 171 -17.70 4.73 4.31
C VAL A 171 -18.40 4.89 2.96
N LEU A 172 -19.73 5.06 2.95
CA LEU A 172 -20.47 5.33 1.72
C LEU A 172 -20.01 6.63 1.04
N GLY A 173 -19.82 7.70 1.80
CA GLY A 173 -19.35 9.00 1.31
C GLY A 173 -17.97 8.90 0.66
N ILE A 174 -17.01 8.23 1.32
CA ILE A 174 -15.68 7.97 0.76
C ILE A 174 -15.78 7.18 -0.55
N ASN A 175 -16.60 6.12 -0.57
CA ASN A 175 -16.80 5.29 -1.75
C ASN A 175 -17.38 6.08 -2.93
N VAL A 176 -18.38 6.94 -2.68
CA VAL A 176 -18.97 7.81 -3.72
C VAL A 176 -17.95 8.81 -4.23
N HIS A 177 -17.19 9.44 -3.34
CA HIS A 177 -16.15 10.41 -3.70
C HIS A 177 -15.07 9.77 -4.58
N LYS A 178 -14.51 8.64 -4.15
CA LYS A 178 -13.46 7.92 -4.91
C LYS A 178 -13.97 7.41 -6.25
N ARG A 179 -15.19 6.87 -6.31
CA ARG A 179 -15.80 6.46 -7.59
C ARG A 179 -16.01 7.65 -8.54
N SER A 180 -16.31 8.83 -8.02
CA SER A 180 -16.40 10.05 -8.82
C SER A 180 -15.05 10.47 -9.39
N GLN A 181 -13.98 10.36 -8.58
CA GLN A 181 -12.60 10.59 -9.04
C GLN A 181 -12.19 9.57 -10.12
N ASP A 182 -12.48 8.28 -9.92
CA ASP A 182 -12.19 7.23 -10.91
C ASP A 182 -12.85 7.54 -12.26
N LYS A 183 -14.10 8.05 -12.24
CA LYS A 183 -14.81 8.48 -13.46
C LYS A 183 -14.19 9.72 -14.11
N GLN A 184 -13.71 10.68 -13.32
CA GLN A 184 -13.02 11.88 -13.84
C GLN A 184 -11.72 11.48 -14.54
N VAL A 185 -10.91 10.64 -13.90
CA VAL A 185 -9.65 10.12 -14.48
C VAL A 185 -9.92 9.33 -15.75
N ALA A 186 -10.92 8.45 -15.75
CA ALA A 186 -11.32 7.70 -16.94
C ALA A 186 -11.81 8.60 -18.10
N ALA A 187 -12.38 9.77 -17.78
CA ALA A 187 -12.77 10.79 -18.75
C ALA A 187 -11.60 11.70 -19.19
N GLY A 188 -10.36 11.42 -18.76
CA GLY A 188 -9.18 12.24 -19.08
C GLY A 188 -9.13 13.56 -18.31
N GLN A 189 -9.97 13.74 -17.29
CA GLN A 189 -9.97 14.94 -16.45
C GLN A 189 -8.99 14.76 -15.28
N ALA A 190 -8.20 15.79 -15.00
CA ALA A 190 -7.44 15.83 -13.76
C ALA A 190 -8.41 15.82 -12.57
N PRO A 191 -8.23 14.93 -11.56
CA PRO A 191 -9.10 14.90 -10.40
C PRO A 191 -9.09 16.28 -9.75
N LYS A 192 -10.27 16.85 -9.48
CA LYS A 192 -10.37 18.12 -8.74
C LYS A 192 -9.64 17.98 -7.40
N ALA A 193 -8.74 18.92 -7.11
CA ALA A 193 -8.00 18.99 -5.85
C ALA A 193 -8.97 18.87 -4.66
N GLY A 194 -8.65 17.99 -3.72
CA GLY A 194 -9.51 17.74 -2.56
C GLY A 194 -9.57 18.96 -1.64
N PHE A 195 -10.53 18.98 -0.71
CA PHE A 195 -10.60 20.01 0.32
C PHE A 195 -9.27 20.15 1.08
N MET A 196 -8.62 19.03 1.41
CA MET A 196 -7.31 19.03 2.07
C MET A 196 -6.20 19.59 1.18
N ASP A 197 -6.20 19.30 -0.12
CA ASP A 197 -5.24 19.91 -1.06
C ASP A 197 -5.44 21.42 -1.17
N ALA A 198 -6.70 21.88 -1.14
CA ALA A 198 -7.03 23.30 -1.11
C ALA A 198 -6.57 23.98 0.19
N VAL A 199 -6.66 23.30 1.34
CA VAL A 199 -6.15 23.79 2.62
C VAL A 199 -4.62 23.81 2.64
N VAL A 200 -3.96 22.73 2.21
CA VAL A 200 -2.49 22.66 2.12
C VAL A 200 -1.96 23.73 1.17
N LYS A 201 -2.60 23.95 0.02
CA LYS A 201 -2.23 25.02 -0.91
C LYS A 201 -2.42 26.43 -0.34
N ARG A 202 -3.34 26.59 0.62
CA ARG A 202 -3.65 27.88 1.25
C ARG A 202 -2.79 28.17 2.49
N VAL A 203 -2.34 27.13 3.17
CA VAL A 203 -1.49 27.22 4.37
C VAL A 203 0.00 27.11 4.05
N GLY A 204 0.36 26.36 3.02
CA GLY A 204 1.73 26.22 2.51
C GLY A 204 2.07 27.19 1.36
N GLY A 205 1.26 28.23 1.16
CA GLY A 205 1.56 29.35 0.28
C GLY A 205 2.53 30.32 0.92
#